data_AF-A0A956IHX5-F1
#
_entry.id   AF-A0A956IHX5-F1
#
_cell.length_a   1.000
_cell.length_b   1.000
_cell.length_c   1.000
_cell.angle_alpha   90.00
_cell.angle_beta   90.00
_cell.angle_gamma   90.00
#
_symmetry.space_group_name_H-M   'P 1'
#
loop_
_entity.id
_entity.type
_entity.pdbx_description
1 polymer ?
#
loop_
_entity_poly.entity_id
_entity_poly.type
_entity_poly.pdbx_seq_one_letter_code
_entity_poly.pdbx_strand_id
1 'polypeptide(L)'
;MSSPRACGPHTTLADNEGARVTRCACGAVHMLVKASGVTLQMPEERFQQLGLAVMGAVAALGATAMHPTTPTSPGTPPRTIN
;
A
#
# COMPACT_ATOMS: atom_id res chain seq x y z
N MET A 1 13.17 -21.62 -12.82
CA MET A 1 11.78 -21.13 -12.71
C MET A 1 10.95 -22.31 -12.24
N SER A 2 10.35 -22.25 -11.05
CA SER A 2 9.52 -23.35 -10.53
C SER A 2 8.27 -23.47 -11.39
N SER A 3 8.03 -24.66 -11.94
CA SER A 3 6.78 -24.99 -12.63
C SER A 3 5.57 -24.60 -11.75
N PRO A 4 4.47 -24.10 -12.33
CA PRO A 4 3.27 -23.76 -11.58
C PRO A 4 2.68 -25.06 -11.02
N ARG A 5 3.01 -25.37 -9.76
CA ARG A 5 2.29 -26.42 -9.04
C ARG A 5 0.83 -25.98 -8.97
N ALA A 6 -0.07 -26.80 -9.49
CA ALA A 6 -1.50 -26.61 -9.31
C ALA A 6 -1.76 -26.51 -7.79
N CYS A 7 -2.20 -25.34 -7.36
CA CYS A 7 -2.55 -25.07 -5.98
C CYS A 7 -3.94 -25.67 -5.71
N GLY A 8 -4.13 -26.19 -4.50
CA GLY A 8 -5.40 -26.80 -4.08
C GLY A 8 -6.54 -25.77 -3.91
N PRO A 9 -7.61 -26.10 -3.17
CA PRO A 9 -8.70 -25.17 -2.94
C PRO A 9 -8.21 -23.86 -2.29
N HIS A 10 -8.82 -22.75 -2.70
CA HIS A 10 -8.51 -21.40 -2.22
C HIS A 10 -9.69 -20.84 -1.45
N THR A 11 -9.44 -20.33 -0.25
CA THR A 11 -10.43 -19.57 0.52
C THR A 11 -10.27 -18.09 0.23
N THR A 12 -11.33 -17.40 -0.17
CA THR A 12 -11.27 -15.95 -0.39
C THR A 12 -11.26 -15.22 0.96
N LEU A 13 -10.26 -14.38 1.18
CA LEU A 13 -10.12 -13.58 2.40
C LEU A 13 -10.68 -12.17 2.21
N ALA A 14 -10.47 -11.58 1.04
CA ALA A 14 -10.97 -10.26 0.67
C ALA A 14 -11.14 -10.16 -0.85
N ASP A 15 -12.14 -9.41 -1.30
CA ASP A 15 -12.38 -9.14 -2.71
C ASP A 15 -13.02 -7.76 -2.88
N ASN A 16 -12.38 -6.88 -3.64
CA ASN A 16 -12.91 -5.57 -4.02
C ASN A 16 -12.47 -5.21 -5.45
N GLU A 17 -12.80 -4.01 -5.92
CA GLU A 17 -12.44 -3.55 -7.28
C GLU A 17 -10.93 -3.53 -7.56
N GLY A 18 -10.09 -3.34 -6.53
CA GLY A 18 -8.63 -3.28 -6.69
C GLY A 18 -7.96 -4.64 -6.70
N ALA A 19 -8.37 -5.54 -5.80
CA ALA A 19 -7.70 -6.82 -5.61
C ALA A 19 -8.61 -7.93 -5.08
N ARG A 20 -8.24 -9.17 -5.37
CA ARG A 20 -8.77 -10.37 -4.73
C ARG A 20 -7.66 -11.10 -3.99
N VAL A 21 -7.85 -11.34 -2.70
CA VAL A 21 -6.90 -12.03 -1.84
C VAL A 21 -7.48 -13.39 -1.45
N THR A 22 -6.69 -14.44 -1.63
CA THR A 22 -7.07 -15.80 -1.29
C THR A 22 -5.98 -16.51 -0.50
N ARG A 23 -6.35 -17.41 0.41
CA ARG A 23 -5.44 -18.31 1.11
C ARG A 23 -5.52 -19.68 0.47
N CYS A 24 -4.39 -20.20 0.01
CA CYS A 24 -4.29 -21.54 -0.53
C CYS A 24 -4.09 -22.56 0.60
N ALA A 25 -4.64 -23.77 0.43
CA ALA A 25 -4.39 -24.89 1.34
C ALA A 25 -2.90 -25.25 1.49
N CYS A 26 -2.02 -24.82 0.58
CA CYS A 26 -0.57 -25.00 0.70
C CYS A 26 0.12 -24.01 1.67
N GLY A 27 -0.63 -23.08 2.28
CA GLY A 27 -0.11 -22.08 3.21
C GLY A 27 0.30 -20.75 2.56
N ALA A 28 0.31 -20.66 1.23
CA ALA A 28 0.56 -19.41 0.52
C ALA A 28 -0.69 -18.53 0.42
N VAL A 29 -0.47 -17.21 0.37
CA VAL A 29 -1.49 -16.21 0.04
C VAL A 29 -1.30 -15.80 -1.41
N HIS A 30 -2.39 -15.81 -2.17
CA HIS A 30 -2.44 -15.31 -3.55
C HIS A 30 -3.23 -14.01 -3.60
N MET A 31 -2.59 -12.96 -4.09
CA MET A 31 -3.20 -11.66 -4.32
C MET A 31 -3.25 -11.38 -5.81
N LEU A 32 -4.46 -11.38 -6.38
CA LEU A 32 -4.72 -10.92 -7.74
C LEU A 32 -4.95 -9.40 -7.72
N VAL A 33 -4.10 -8.64 -8.41
CA VAL A 33 -4.32 -7.22 -8.69
C VAL A 33 -5.18 -7.12 -9.94
N LYS A 34 -6.46 -6.73 -9.79
CA LYS A 34 -7.45 -6.83 -10.89
C LYS A 34 -7.11 -5.93 -12.08
N ALA A 35 -6.60 -4.72 -11.81
CA ALA A 35 -6.25 -3.76 -12.85
C ALA A 35 -5.14 -4.26 -13.81
N SER A 36 -4.21 -5.09 -13.32
CA SER A 36 -3.10 -5.61 -14.12
C SER A 36 -3.23 -7.09 -14.48
N GLY A 37 -4.16 -7.81 -13.83
CA GLY A 37 -4.27 -9.26 -13.93
C GLY A 37 -3.11 -10.02 -13.25
N VAL A 38 -2.17 -9.32 -12.62
CA VAL A 38 -0.99 -9.94 -12.00
C VAL A 38 -1.41 -10.63 -10.70
N THR A 39 -1.00 -11.88 -10.54
CA THR A 39 -1.16 -12.63 -9.29
C THR A 39 0.19 -12.74 -8.58
N LEU A 40 0.23 -12.24 -7.35
CA LEU A 40 1.37 -12.39 -6.46
C LEU A 40 1.11 -13.58 -5.52
N GLN A 41 2.03 -14.53 -5.49
CA GLN A 41 2.05 -15.63 -4.54
C GLN A 41 3.14 -15.39 -3.51
N MET A 42 2.79 -15.44 -2.23
CA MET A 42 3.77 -15.26 -1.14
C MET A 42 3.36 -15.99 0.14
N PRO A 43 4.29 -16.25 1.07
CA PRO A 43 3.97 -16.69 2.41
C PRO A 43 3.12 -15.67 3.17
N GLU A 44 2.34 -16.13 4.14
CA GLU A 44 1.44 -15.30 4.94
C GLU A 44 2.18 -14.14 5.65
N GLU A 45 3.36 -14.40 6.19
CA GLU A 45 4.15 -13.40 6.92
C GLU A 45 4.58 -12.26 6.00
N ARG A 46 4.92 -12.57 4.74
CA ARG A 46 5.26 -11.57 3.73
C ARG A 46 4.04 -10.77 3.31
N PHE A 47 2.87 -11.41 3.21
CA PHE A 47 1.62 -10.74 2.89
C PHE A 47 1.22 -9.76 4.00
N GLN A 48 1.37 -10.13 5.28
CA GLN A 48 1.08 -9.22 6.40
C GLN A 48 1.98 -7.97 6.36
N GLN A 49 3.28 -8.13 6.13
CA GLN A 49 4.20 -6.99 6.00
C GLN A 49 3.88 -6.11 4.80
N LEU A 50 3.53 -6.70 3.65
CA LEU A 50 3.04 -5.95 2.48
C LEU A 50 1.78 -5.13 2.82
N GLY A 51 0.82 -5.74 3.52
CA GLY A 51 -0.41 -5.07 3.94
C GLY A 51 -0.13 -3.85 4.82
N LEU A 52 0.78 -3.95 5.79
CA LEU A 52 1.20 -2.82 6.64
C LEU A 52 1.80 -1.68 5.81
N ALA A 53 2.67 -1.99 4.84
CA ALA A 53 3.25 -0.98 3.95
C ALA A 53 2.20 -0.30 3.07
N VAL A 54 1.26 -1.06 2.50
CA VAL A 54 0.17 -0.52 1.67
C VAL A 54 -0.76 0.37 2.49
N MET A 55 -1.15 -0.05 3.69
CA MET A 55 -1.97 0.78 4.59
C MET A 55 -1.27 2.09 4.94
N GLY A 56 0.03 2.05 5.24
CA GLY A 56 0.83 3.26 5.47
C GLY A 56 0.85 4.19 4.25
N ALA A 57 1.01 3.64 3.04
CA ALA A 57 0.96 4.40 1.80
C ALA A 57 -0.42 5.04 1.56
N VAL A 58 -1.51 4.29 1.78
CA VAL A 58 -2.89 4.82 1.67
C VAL A 58 -3.12 5.98 2.64
N ALA A 59 -2.65 5.85 3.89
CA ALA A 59 -2.73 6.93 4.87
C ALA A 59 -1.94 8.18 4.43
N ALA A 60 -0.72 8.01 3.90
CA ALA A 60 0.11 9.12 3.43
C ALA A 60 -0.51 9.85 2.22
N LEU A 61 -1.12 9.11 1.29
CA LEU A 61 -1.85 9.70 0.16
C LEU A 61 -3.03 10.54 0.65
N GLY A 62 -3.76 10.08 1.67
CA GLY A 62 -4.83 10.85 2.31
C GLY A 62 -4.32 12.10 3.04
N ALA A 63 -3.15 12.04 3.67
CA ALA A 63 -2.54 13.16 4.39
C ALA A 63 -2.05 14.30 3.46
N THR A 64 -1.78 14.01 2.19
CA THR A 64 -1.28 14.99 1.21
C THR A 64 -2.32 16.06 0.82
N ALA A 65 -3.57 15.92 1.26
CA ALA A 65 -4.61 16.96 1.11
C ALA A 65 -4.44 18.16 2.06
N MET A 66 -3.58 18.07 3.07
CA MET A 66 -3.34 19.14 4.04
C MET A 66 -1.94 19.73 3.83
N HIS A 67 -1.77 20.60 2.83
CA HIS A 67 -0.62 21.49 2.78
C HIS A 67 -0.69 22.43 4.00
N PRO A 68 0.26 22.40 4.95
CA PRO A 68 0.42 23.54 5.85
C PRO A 68 0.98 24.69 5.01
N THR A 69 0.13 25.63 4.60
CA THR A 69 0.58 26.95 4.16
C THR A 69 1.21 27.63 5.36
N THR A 70 2.53 27.52 5.50
CA THR A 70 3.30 28.35 6.42
C THR A 70 3.09 29.81 6.00
N PRO A 71 2.47 30.68 6.80
CA PRO A 71 2.41 32.10 6.46
C PRO A 71 3.84 32.65 6.56
N THR A 72 4.39 33.06 5.42
CA THR A 72 5.62 33.85 5.34
C THR A 72 5.36 35.17 6.06
N SER A 73 5.91 35.35 7.26
CA SER A 73 5.88 36.64 7.96
C SER A 73 6.58 37.71 7.12
N PRO A 74 5.98 38.89 6.90
CA PRO A 74 6.60 39.97 6.16
C PRO A 74 7.58 40.77 7.03
N GLY A 75 8.81 40.88 6.54
CA GLY A 75 9.63 42.10 6.56
C GLY A 75 10.06 42.69 7.91
N THR A 76 11.31 42.48 8.29
CA THR A 76 12.04 43.37 9.21
C THR A 76 12.48 44.63 8.45
N PRO A 77 12.09 45.86 8.84
CA PRO A 77 12.64 47.08 8.24
C PRO A 77 14.07 47.36 8.74
N PRO A 78 14.92 48.04 7.94
CA PRO A 78 16.29 48.36 8.33
C PRO A 78 16.30 49.42 9.45
N ARG A 79 17.02 49.14 10.55
CA ARG A 79 17.27 50.11 11.62
C ARG A 79 18.27 51.15 11.12
N THR A 80 17.82 52.39 10.98
CA THR A 80 18.68 53.55 10.77
C THR A 80 19.42 53.88 12.07
N ILE A 81 20.72 54.15 11.94
CA ILE A 81 21.66 54.54 12.98
C ILE A 81 21.38 56.00 13.40
N ASN A 82 21.50 56.28 14.69
CA ASN A 82 21.79 57.62 15.21
C ASN A 82 22.81 57.50 16.33
#